data_AF-A0A2M7CN19-F1
#
_entry.id   AF-A0A2M7CN19-F1
#
_cell.length_a   1.000
_cell.length_b   1.000
_cell.length_c   1.000
_cell.angle_alpha   90.00
_cell.angle_beta   90.00
_cell.angle_gamma   90.00
#
_symmetry.space_group_name_H-M   'P 1'
#
loop_
_entity.id
_entity.type
_entity.pdbx_description
1 polymer ?
#
loop_
_entity_poly.entity_id
_entity_poly.type
_entity_poly.pdbx_seq_one_letter_code
_entity_poly.pdbx_strand_id
1 'polypeptide(L)'
;LPGLPGIEIGHNAHIAWAVTNARPDVQDLFIETLNADGTQYQFMDEWKDLTIREETIQVKDGETVTLKVRSTQHGPIITDATPDSEDTLALRWTGLDEGRPLAQAIIQLDQSQNWDEFRAATALWQLPGMNFVYADIDGNIGFQMSGAVPVRASNDVKGLQPVSGADGAHE
;
A
#
# COMPACT_ATOMS: atom_id res chain seq x y z
N LEU A 1 -12.46 8.78 10.69
CA LEU A 1 -12.08 9.65 9.55
C LEU A 1 -13.32 9.99 8.72
N PRO A 2 -13.53 11.23 8.26
CA PRO A 2 -14.64 11.54 7.36
C PRO A 2 -14.62 10.64 6.12
N GLY A 3 -15.76 10.05 5.77
CA GLY A 3 -15.90 9.13 4.64
C GLY A 3 -15.70 7.65 4.96
N LEU A 4 -15.16 7.29 6.13
CA LEU A 4 -15.13 5.90 6.61
C LEU A 4 -16.28 5.62 7.58
N PRO A 5 -16.90 4.43 7.53
CA PRO A 5 -17.84 4.02 8.56
C PRO A 5 -17.09 3.67 9.86
N GLY A 6 -17.59 4.13 10.99
CA GLY A 6 -17.13 3.69 12.33
C GLY A 6 -16.00 4.51 12.97
N ILE A 7 -15.43 3.94 14.04
CA ILE A 7 -14.49 4.62 14.96
C ILE A 7 -13.10 3.96 14.92
N GLU A 8 -12.13 4.64 14.30
CA GLU A 8 -10.76 4.12 14.18
C GLU A 8 -9.99 4.13 15.51
N ILE A 9 -10.23 5.12 16.38
CA ILE A 9 -9.61 5.27 17.70
C ILE A 9 -10.73 5.59 18.68
N GLY A 10 -10.90 4.78 19.71
CA GLY A 10 -11.99 4.98 20.65
C GLY A 10 -12.16 3.85 21.64
N HIS A 11 -13.39 3.70 22.11
CA HIS A 11 -13.79 2.64 23.01
C HIS A 11 -15.28 2.36 22.83
N ASN A 12 -15.71 1.20 23.30
CA ASN A 12 -17.12 0.86 23.49
C ASN A 12 -17.38 0.51 24.97
N ALA A 13 -18.43 -0.25 25.25
CA ALA A 13 -18.80 -0.62 26.62
C ALA A 13 -17.82 -1.62 27.28
N HIS A 14 -17.00 -2.33 26.48
CA HIS A 14 -16.17 -3.44 26.93
C HIS A 14 -14.68 -3.20 26.72
N ILE A 15 -14.30 -2.58 25.60
CA ILE A 15 -12.91 -2.44 25.19
C ILE A 15 -12.58 -1.00 24.78
N ALA A 16 -11.31 -0.64 24.89
CA ALA A 16 -10.73 0.58 24.36
C ALA A 16 -9.55 0.23 23.45
N TRP A 17 -9.37 1.01 22.39
CA TRP A 17 -8.29 0.85 21.44
C TRP A 17 -7.73 2.17 20.95
N ALA A 18 -6.45 2.14 20.61
CA ALA A 18 -5.80 3.22 19.88
C ALA A 18 -4.82 2.64 18.87
N VAL A 19 -4.44 3.46 17.90
CA VAL A 19 -3.52 3.06 16.85
C VAL A 19 -2.33 4.01 16.73
N THR A 20 -1.20 3.45 16.33
CA THR A 20 -0.06 4.21 15.80
C THR A 20 0.40 3.58 14.49
N ASN A 21 1.01 4.36 13.60
CA ASN A 21 1.55 3.80 12.36
C ASN A 21 2.69 2.82 12.69
N ALA A 22 2.60 1.58 12.17
CA ALA A 22 3.62 0.56 12.38
C ALA A 22 4.88 0.77 11.52
N ARG A 23 4.81 1.66 10.53
CA ARG A 23 5.85 1.93 9.53
C ARG A 23 6.42 0.64 8.90
N PRO A 24 5.57 -0.31 8.48
CA PRO A 24 6.09 -1.47 7.78
C PRO A 24 6.63 -1.04 6.42
N ASP A 25 7.64 -1.78 5.96
CA ASP A 25 8.16 -1.68 4.60
C ASP A 25 7.15 -2.32 3.64
N VAL A 26 6.34 -1.47 2.98
CA VAL A 26 5.21 -1.86 2.12
C VAL A 26 5.30 -1.27 0.71
N GLN A 27 6.41 -0.59 0.40
CA GLN A 27 6.65 0.09 -0.85
C GLN A 27 8.03 -0.29 -1.36
N ASP A 28 8.08 -0.76 -2.61
CA ASP A 28 9.33 -1.02 -3.32
C ASP A 28 9.39 -0.16 -4.58
N LEU A 29 10.60 0.25 -4.93
CA LEU A 29 10.90 0.91 -6.19
C LEU A 29 11.67 -0.05 -7.08
N PHE A 30 11.15 -0.26 -8.28
CA PHE A 30 11.80 -1.08 -9.31
C PHE A 30 12.37 -0.16 -10.39
N ILE A 31 13.65 -0.33 -10.71
CA ILE A 31 14.30 0.29 -11.85
C ILE A 31 13.91 -0.50 -13.09
N GLU A 32 13.12 0.11 -13.96
CA GLU A 32 12.62 -0.48 -15.19
C GLU A 32 13.50 -0.11 -16.38
N THR A 33 13.84 -1.11 -17.20
CA THR A 33 14.50 -0.87 -18.49
C THR A 33 13.45 -0.77 -19.58
N LEU A 34 13.30 0.42 -20.18
CA LEU A 34 12.39 0.63 -21.30
C LEU A 34 13.08 0.39 -22.65
N ASN A 35 12.30 -0.02 -23.64
CA ASN A 35 12.76 -0.08 -25.02
C ASN A 35 12.90 1.34 -25.62
N ALA A 36 13.47 1.44 -26.83
CA ALA A 36 13.80 2.74 -27.44
C ALA A 36 12.60 3.67 -27.69
N ASP A 37 11.40 3.12 -27.91
CA ASP A 37 10.18 3.90 -28.10
C ASP A 37 9.35 4.07 -26.81
N GLY A 38 9.79 3.47 -25.70
CA GLY A 38 9.17 3.60 -24.38
C GLY A 38 7.79 2.95 -24.27
N THR A 39 7.49 1.95 -25.09
CA THR A 39 6.22 1.21 -25.09
C THR A 39 6.28 -0.13 -24.37
N GLN A 40 7.49 -0.66 -24.15
CA GLN A 40 7.73 -1.94 -23.48
C GLN A 40 8.77 -1.80 -22.38
N TYR A 41 8.73 -2.71 -21.41
CA TYR A 41 9.73 -2.86 -20.35
C TYR A 41 10.32 -4.27 -20.35
N GLN A 42 11.57 -4.41 -19.90
CA GLN A 42 12.25 -5.70 -19.83
C GLN A 42 11.93 -6.42 -18.52
N PHE A 43 11.58 -7.71 -18.61
CA PHE A 43 11.40 -8.60 -17.47
C PHE A 43 11.83 -10.03 -17.82
N MET A 44 12.77 -10.61 -17.07
CA MET A 44 13.31 -11.97 -17.27
C MET A 44 13.67 -12.26 -18.73
N ASP A 45 14.48 -11.38 -19.33
CA ASP A 45 14.92 -11.44 -20.74
C ASP A 45 13.81 -11.26 -21.81
N GLU A 46 12.57 -10.96 -21.39
CA GLU A 46 11.43 -10.70 -22.29
C GLU A 46 11.05 -9.22 -22.28
N TRP A 47 10.57 -8.72 -23.42
CA TRP A 47 9.94 -7.40 -23.52
C TRP A 47 8.43 -7.55 -23.29
N LYS A 48 7.90 -6.86 -22.28
CA LYS A 48 6.49 -6.83 -21.94
C LYS A 48 5.90 -5.45 -22.24
N ASP A 49 4.67 -5.43 -22.76
CA ASP A 49 3.97 -4.18 -23.06
C ASP A 49 3.63 -3.40 -21.79
N LEU A 50 3.80 -2.08 -21.83
CA LEU A 50 3.31 -1.20 -20.79
C LEU A 50 1.79 -1.13 -20.82
N THR A 51 1.16 -1.12 -19.65
CA THR A 51 -0.23 -0.70 -19.53
C THR A 51 -0.26 0.83 -19.52
N ILE A 52 -0.99 1.45 -20.45
CA ILE A 52 -1.11 2.90 -20.55
C ILE A 52 -2.55 3.32 -20.28
N ARG A 53 -2.71 4.22 -19.31
CA ARG A 53 -3.97 4.84 -18.92
C ARG A 53 -3.88 6.35 -19.12
N GLU A 54 -4.86 6.95 -19.77
CA GLU A 54 -4.97 8.41 -19.84
C GLU A 54 -5.85 8.94 -18.71
N GLU A 55 -5.30 9.85 -17.91
CA GLU A 55 -6.00 10.55 -16.84
C GLU A 55 -6.19 12.01 -17.22
N THR A 56 -7.39 12.55 -16.97
CA THR A 56 -7.71 13.95 -17.29
C THR A 56 -7.91 14.74 -16.00
N ILE A 57 -7.06 15.74 -15.78
CA ILE A 57 -7.06 16.59 -14.59
C ILE A 57 -7.65 17.95 -14.97
N GLN A 58 -8.80 18.29 -14.38
CA GLN A 58 -9.42 19.59 -14.54
C GLN A 58 -8.77 20.61 -13.59
N VAL A 59 -8.09 21.62 -14.16
CA VAL A 59 -7.43 22.66 -13.38
C VAL A 59 -8.38 23.84 -13.20
N LYS A 60 -8.65 24.21 -11.95
CA LYS A 60 -9.49 25.38 -11.66
C LYS A 60 -8.86 26.63 -12.30
N ASP A 61 -9.65 27.34 -13.10
CA ASP A 61 -9.24 28.55 -13.82
C ASP A 61 -8.05 28.35 -14.78
N GLY A 62 -7.76 27.10 -15.19
CA GLY A 62 -6.64 26.73 -16.05
C GLY A 62 -7.03 25.75 -17.16
N GLU A 63 -6.04 25.37 -17.97
CA GLU A 63 -6.22 24.36 -19.00
C GLU A 63 -6.28 22.95 -18.39
N THR A 64 -7.13 22.10 -18.96
CA THR A 64 -7.18 20.68 -18.62
C THR A 64 -5.85 20.01 -18.95
N VAL A 65 -5.32 19.23 -18.01
CA VAL A 65 -4.07 18.47 -18.19
C VAL A 65 -4.41 17.01 -18.45
N THR A 66 -3.95 16.45 -19.56
CA THR A 66 -3.99 15.01 -19.82
C THR A 66 -2.66 14.39 -19.41
N LEU A 67 -2.70 13.46 -18.46
CA LEU A 67 -1.56 12.70 -17.96
C LEU A 67 -1.63 11.27 -18.52
N LYS A 68 -0.52 10.77 -19.08
CA LYS A 68 -0.37 9.36 -19.42
C LYS A 68 0.26 8.63 -18.24
N VAL A 69 -0.50 7.76 -17.60
CA VAL A 69 -0.02 6.88 -16.54
C VAL A 69 0.43 5.57 -17.18
N ARG A 70 1.74 5.35 -17.22
CA ARG A 70 2.34 4.09 -17.66
C ARG A 70 2.54 3.16 -16.47
N SER A 71 2.28 1.87 -16.65
CA SER A 71 2.43 0.86 -15.60
C SER A 71 3.08 -0.40 -16.14
N THR A 72 3.99 -0.95 -15.35
CA THR A 72 4.55 -2.30 -15.52
C THR A 72 3.80 -3.27 -14.60
N GLN A 73 4.22 -4.54 -14.54
CA GLN A 73 3.72 -5.47 -13.54
C GLN A 73 4.04 -5.04 -12.10
N HIS A 74 5.12 -4.27 -11.89
CA HIS A 74 5.52 -3.81 -10.55
C HIS A 74 4.66 -2.63 -10.10
N GLY A 75 4.08 -1.87 -11.03
CA GLY A 75 3.14 -0.80 -10.73
C GLY A 75 3.29 0.41 -11.65
N PRO A 76 2.71 1.57 -11.29
CA PRO A 76 2.86 2.79 -12.06
C PRO A 76 4.31 3.30 -12.07
N ILE A 77 4.76 3.77 -13.22
CA ILE A 77 6.02 4.51 -13.37
C ILE A 77 5.81 5.90 -12.77
N ILE A 78 6.48 6.18 -11.66
CA ILE A 78 6.31 7.42 -10.91
C ILE A 78 7.22 8.55 -11.42
N THR A 79 8.32 8.20 -12.10
CA THR A 79 9.27 9.20 -12.62
C THR A 79 8.76 9.96 -13.83
N ASP A 80 7.67 9.51 -14.46
CA ASP A 80 6.92 10.28 -15.47
C ASP A 80 6.38 11.61 -14.89
N ALA A 81 6.13 11.66 -13.58
CA ALA A 81 5.71 12.87 -12.86
C ALA A 81 6.89 13.65 -12.25
N THR A 82 8.10 13.08 -12.23
CA THR A 82 9.32 13.68 -11.67
C THR A 82 10.49 13.51 -12.65
N PRO A 83 10.54 14.33 -13.72
CA PRO A 83 11.44 14.12 -14.85
C PRO A 83 12.93 14.32 -14.54
N ASP A 84 13.28 14.74 -13.32
CA ASP A 84 14.67 14.93 -12.88
C ASP A 84 15.35 13.62 -12.45
N SER A 85 14.65 12.47 -12.50
CA SER A 85 15.23 11.17 -12.19
C SER A 85 15.94 10.57 -13.42
N GLU A 86 17.17 10.10 -13.22
CA GLU A 86 17.93 9.38 -14.27
C GLU A 86 17.36 7.97 -14.53
N ASP A 87 16.68 7.38 -13.54
CA ASP A 87 16.09 6.05 -13.61
C ASP A 87 14.59 6.10 -13.94
N THR A 88 14.11 5.07 -14.65
CA THR A 88 12.67 4.83 -14.77
C THR A 88 12.23 4.01 -13.55
N LEU A 89 11.47 4.61 -12.64
CA LEU A 89 11.07 3.93 -11.40
C LEU A 89 9.59 3.56 -11.41
N ALA A 90 9.29 2.27 -11.26
CA ALA A 90 7.96 1.76 -10.98
C ALA A 90 7.76 1.58 -9.46
N LEU A 91 6.59 1.98 -8.96
CA LEU A 91 6.23 1.84 -7.53
C LEU A 91 5.36 0.61 -7.32
N ARG A 92 5.89 -0.40 -6.64
CA ARG A 92 5.11 -1.49 -6.06
C ARG A 92 4.68 -1.11 -4.66
N TRP A 93 3.39 -0.86 -4.46
CA TRP A 93 2.84 -0.54 -3.15
C TRP A 93 1.66 -1.45 -2.85
N THR A 94 1.65 -2.06 -1.65
CA THR A 94 0.50 -2.87 -1.23
C THR A 94 -0.79 -2.05 -1.23
N GLY A 95 -0.75 -0.74 -1.00
CA GLY A 95 -1.92 0.13 -1.09
C GLY A 95 -2.61 0.18 -2.46
N LEU A 96 -1.96 -0.32 -3.52
CA LEU A 96 -2.54 -0.46 -4.86
C LEU A 96 -3.23 -1.82 -5.08
N ASP A 97 -3.13 -2.76 -4.15
CA ASP A 97 -3.81 -4.05 -4.26
C ASP A 97 -5.32 -3.91 -3.97
N GLU A 98 -6.14 -4.58 -4.78
CA GLU A 98 -7.59 -4.57 -4.66
C GLU A 98 -8.13 -5.51 -3.56
N GLY A 99 -9.43 -5.39 -3.24
CA GLY A 99 -10.15 -6.39 -2.44
C GLY A 99 -9.98 -6.32 -0.93
N ARG A 100 -9.55 -5.18 -0.37
CA ARG A 100 -9.27 -5.04 1.08
C ARG A 100 -10.55 -4.83 1.91
N PRO A 101 -10.77 -5.61 2.99
CA PRO A 101 -11.98 -5.52 3.81
C PRO A 101 -11.90 -4.43 4.90
N LEU A 102 -11.36 -3.24 4.62
CA LEU A 102 -11.12 -2.21 5.65
C LEU A 102 -12.40 -1.76 6.37
N ALA A 103 -13.48 -1.52 5.63
CA ALA A 103 -14.76 -1.12 6.23
C ALA A 103 -15.31 -2.23 7.16
N GLN A 104 -15.13 -3.50 6.77
CA GLN A 104 -15.51 -4.63 7.60
C GLN A 104 -14.65 -4.71 8.87
N ALA A 105 -13.34 -4.49 8.76
CA ALA A 105 -12.43 -4.46 9.90
C ALA A 105 -12.86 -3.41 10.94
N ILE A 106 -13.18 -2.18 10.49
CA ILE A 106 -13.62 -1.11 11.38
C ILE A 106 -14.95 -1.46 12.07
N ILE A 107 -15.94 -1.93 11.31
CA ILE A 107 -17.25 -2.27 11.89
C ILE A 107 -17.14 -3.40 12.92
N GLN A 108 -16.31 -4.43 12.64
CA GLN A 108 -16.09 -5.53 13.59
C GLN A 108 -15.31 -5.06 14.82
N LEU A 109 -14.36 -4.15 14.66
CA LEU A 109 -13.59 -3.57 15.77
C LEU A 109 -14.51 -2.78 16.71
N ASP A 110 -15.36 -1.91 16.16
CA ASP A 110 -16.33 -1.11 16.92
C ASP A 110 -17.28 -1.98 17.77
N GLN A 111 -17.57 -3.20 17.30
CA GLN A 111 -18.48 -4.17 17.93
C GLN A 111 -17.78 -5.19 18.84
N SER A 112 -16.45 -5.22 18.86
CA SER A 112 -15.68 -6.22 19.60
C SER A 112 -15.87 -6.07 21.12
N GLN A 113 -16.05 -7.18 21.82
CA GLN A 113 -16.33 -7.21 23.26
C GLN A 113 -15.18 -7.73 24.10
N ASN A 114 -14.17 -8.34 23.47
CA ASN A 114 -13.06 -8.98 24.15
C ASN A 114 -11.83 -9.05 23.24
N TRP A 115 -10.72 -9.57 23.78
CA TRP A 115 -9.44 -9.69 23.09
C TRP A 115 -9.50 -10.53 21.81
N ASP A 116 -10.23 -11.64 21.83
CA ASP A 116 -10.28 -12.55 20.67
C ASP A 116 -11.06 -11.94 19.50
N GLU A 117 -12.18 -11.27 19.79
CA GLU A 117 -12.94 -10.51 18.80
C GLU A 117 -12.14 -9.32 18.25
N PHE A 118 -11.49 -8.57 19.14
CA PHE A 118 -10.60 -7.48 18.76
C PHE A 118 -9.52 -7.96 17.78
N ARG A 119 -8.82 -9.05 18.11
CA ARG A 119 -7.77 -9.61 17.26
C ARG A 119 -8.30 -10.06 15.90
N ALA A 120 -9.48 -10.68 15.89
CA ALA A 120 -10.12 -11.13 14.66
C ALA A 120 -10.50 -9.95 13.77
N ALA A 121 -11.06 -8.89 14.35
CA ALA A 121 -11.39 -7.66 13.63
C ALA A 121 -10.14 -6.96 13.07
N THR A 122 -9.10 -6.78 13.90
CA THR A 122 -7.87 -6.11 13.48
C THR A 122 -7.08 -6.93 12.47
N ALA A 123 -7.21 -8.26 12.44
CA ALA A 123 -6.59 -9.10 11.41
C ALA A 123 -7.13 -8.83 9.99
N LEU A 124 -8.33 -8.26 9.86
CA LEU A 124 -8.89 -7.81 8.59
C LEU A 124 -8.30 -6.45 8.14
N TRP A 125 -7.61 -5.74 9.04
CA TRP A 125 -7.02 -4.43 8.77
C TRP A 125 -5.70 -4.57 7.99
N GLN A 126 -5.79 -4.56 6.66
CA GLN A 126 -4.63 -4.75 5.79
C GLN A 126 -3.92 -3.43 5.40
N LEU A 127 -4.58 -2.27 5.50
CA LEU A 127 -4.00 -0.96 5.18
C LEU A 127 -4.65 0.19 5.97
N PRO A 128 -3.89 1.22 6.37
CA PRO A 128 -2.43 1.21 6.47
C PRO A 128 -1.97 0.24 7.55
N GLY A 129 -0.69 -0.14 7.54
CA GLY A 129 -0.14 -0.96 8.61
C GLY A 129 -0.12 -0.22 9.95
N MET A 130 -0.85 -0.73 10.93
CA MET A 130 -1.05 -0.10 12.23
C MET A 130 -0.61 -1.01 13.38
N ASN A 131 -0.06 -0.38 14.40
CA ASN A 131 0.07 -0.94 15.74
C ASN A 131 -1.22 -0.66 16.49
N PHE A 132 -1.97 -1.68 16.85
CA PHE A 132 -3.14 -1.56 17.70
C PHE A 132 -2.77 -1.84 19.16
N VAL A 133 -3.17 -0.95 20.05
CA VAL A 133 -3.15 -1.18 21.50
C VAL A 133 -4.57 -1.38 22.00
N TYR A 134 -4.72 -2.25 22.99
CA TYR A 134 -6.00 -2.72 23.53
C TYR A 134 -6.00 -2.61 25.06
N ALA A 135 -7.16 -2.27 25.62
CA ALA A 135 -7.47 -2.47 27.02
C ALA A 135 -8.95 -2.84 27.19
N ASP A 136 -9.31 -3.59 28.24
CA ASP A 136 -10.71 -3.92 28.54
C ASP A 136 -11.10 -3.73 30.00
N ILE A 137 -12.41 -3.88 30.26
CA ILE A 137 -13.03 -3.74 31.58
C ILE A 137 -12.62 -4.83 32.57
N ASP A 138 -12.08 -5.96 32.10
CA ASP A 138 -11.58 -7.05 32.95
C ASP A 138 -10.12 -6.81 33.38
N GLY A 139 -9.52 -5.70 32.92
CA GLY A 139 -8.17 -5.28 33.28
C GLY A 139 -7.08 -5.86 32.38
N ASN A 140 -7.44 -6.45 31.24
CA ASN A 140 -6.45 -6.93 30.28
C ASN A 140 -5.90 -5.76 29.44
N ILE A 141 -4.67 -5.93 28.98
CA ILE A 141 -4.04 -5.06 27.98
C ILE A 141 -3.43 -5.93 26.87
N GLY A 142 -3.40 -5.40 25.65
CA GLY A 142 -2.97 -6.14 24.49
C GLY A 142 -2.35 -5.28 23.40
N PHE A 143 -1.62 -5.94 22.51
CA PHE A 143 -0.99 -5.34 21.35
C PHE A 143 -1.12 -6.28 20.15
N GLN A 144 -1.54 -5.74 19.01
CA GLN A 144 -1.49 -6.43 17.73
C GLN A 144 -1.04 -5.46 16.63
N MET A 145 0.04 -5.79 15.94
CA MET A 145 0.36 -5.14 14.67
C MET A 145 -0.47 -5.80 13.55
N SER A 146 -1.11 -5.00 12.70
CA SER A 146 -1.89 -5.49 11.56
C SER A 146 -1.63 -4.65 10.32
N GLY A 147 -1.53 -5.32 9.19
CA GLY A 147 -1.21 -4.72 7.89
C GLY A 147 -0.72 -5.79 6.91
N ALA A 148 -0.91 -5.54 5.62
CA ALA A 148 -0.33 -6.38 4.57
C ALA A 148 1.11 -5.94 4.31
N VAL A 149 2.06 -6.81 4.69
CA VAL A 149 3.50 -6.65 4.42
C VAL A 149 3.90 -7.65 3.33
N PRO A 150 4.52 -7.20 2.23
CA PRO A 150 4.91 -8.08 1.14
C PRO A 150 6.01 -9.06 1.58
N VAL A 151 5.92 -10.30 1.09
CA VAL A 151 6.97 -11.31 1.22
C VAL A 151 7.77 -11.28 -0.08
N ARG A 152 9.04 -10.92 0.02
CA ARG A 152 9.95 -10.74 -1.12
C ARG A 152 10.87 -11.95 -1.27
N ALA A 153 11.23 -12.28 -2.50
CA ALA A 153 12.23 -13.31 -2.82
C ALA A 153 13.62 -12.93 -2.29
N SER A 154 13.99 -11.65 -2.41
CA SER A 154 15.19 -11.06 -1.82
C SER A 154 14.88 -9.70 -1.19
N ASN A 155 15.56 -9.37 -0.09
CA ASN A 155 15.52 -8.04 0.53
C ASN A 155 16.92 -7.65 1.05
N ASP A 156 17.94 -7.91 0.24
CA ASP A 156 19.34 -7.57 0.50
C ASP A 156 19.56 -6.06 0.70
N VAL A 157 18.82 -5.23 -0.03
CA VAL A 157 18.81 -3.76 0.11
C VAL A 157 17.96 -3.25 1.27
N LYS A 158 17.21 -4.14 1.96
CA LYS A 158 16.38 -3.82 3.15
C LYS A 158 15.36 -2.69 2.91
N GLY A 159 14.81 -2.59 1.69
CA GLY A 159 13.89 -1.51 1.30
C GLY A 159 14.53 -0.11 1.27
N LEU A 160 15.87 0.01 1.29
CA LEU A 160 16.57 1.30 1.34
C LEU A 160 16.96 1.84 -0.04
N GLN A 161 16.89 1.01 -1.08
CA GLN A 161 17.29 1.37 -2.43
C GLN A 161 16.30 0.77 -3.44
N PRO A 162 16.12 1.40 -4.60
CA PRO A 162 15.47 0.75 -5.72
C PRO A 162 16.21 -0.53 -6.12
N VAL A 163 15.46 -1.50 -6.60
CA VAL A 163 15.96 -2.80 -7.07
C VAL A 163 15.74 -2.96 -8.57
N SER A 164 16.42 -3.91 -9.19
CA SER A 164 16.24 -4.22 -10.60
C SER A 164 14.83 -4.78 -10.86
N GLY A 165 14.11 -4.20 -11.83
CA GLY A 165 12.87 -4.75 -12.36
C GLY A 165 13.05 -5.82 -13.44
N ALA A 166 14.28 -6.01 -13.94
CA ALA A 166 14.51 -6.84 -15.12
C ALA A 166 14.88 -8.29 -14.81
N ASP A 167 15.41 -8.59 -13.62
CA ASP A 167 16.02 -9.89 -13.32
C ASP A 167 15.12 -10.88 -12.55
N GLY A 168 14.00 -10.41 -12.01
CA GLY A 168 13.07 -11.23 -11.22
C GLY A 168 13.63 -11.69 -9.87
N ALA A 169 14.74 -11.13 -9.40
CA ALA A 169 15.37 -11.52 -8.13
C ALA A 169 14.68 -10.90 -6.89
N HIS A 170 13.83 -9.89 -7.10
CA HIS A 170 13.26 -9.04 -6.05
C HIS A 170 11.72 -9.05 -6.01
N GLU A 171 11.09 -10.03 -6.68
CA GLU A 171 9.62 -10.22 -6.67
C GLU A 171 9.03 -10.48 -5.28
#